data_AF-A0A3N0AFM3-F1
#
_entry.id   AF-A0A3N0AFM3-F1
#
_cell.length_a   1.000
_cell.length_b   1.000
_cell.length_c   1.000
_cell.angle_alpha   90.00
_cell.angle_beta   90.00
_cell.angle_gamma   90.00
#
_symmetry.space_group_name_H-M   'P 1'
#
loop_
_entity.id
_entity.type
_entity.pdbx_description
1 polymer ?
#
loop_
_entity_poly.entity_id
_entity_poly.type
_entity_poly.pdbx_seq_one_letter_code
_entity_poly.pdbx_strand_id
1 'polypeptide(L)'
;MNDRDRKPSSHAHASHATPISAETAVELERLRTRLSDVIFEIDDIELQINPAIKRDYAVKIACFENDLLKADIEARRAKRKLAIARAQANRGESIAEDLIESVLQDEFASWEASLKEHLDDYLKRPEERASTRAISTHDSRELKRLHRLLIKRLHPDTNIGHEEECERFFLLAQAAYENGDIDLMRSVEAATTHLGSGGRAPETEDEAQAEIAIVQARIDIAQGKLHVLKTSNPYALKEKLDDAQWVAETVMDLKERTAQHRRARDYYLDEYGSLKEGGCRE
;
A
#
# COMPACT_ATOMS: atom_id res chain seq x y z
N MET A 1 -8.09 40.66 -80.33
CA MET A 1 -6.70 40.49 -79.87
C MET A 1 -6.71 40.35 -78.35
N ASN A 2 -6.29 39.18 -77.86
CA ASN A 2 -5.80 38.85 -76.51
C ASN A 2 -6.78 38.92 -75.32
N ASP A 3 -7.60 37.88 -75.22
CA ASP A 3 -7.38 36.76 -74.28
C ASP A 3 -6.27 36.96 -73.22
N ARG A 4 -6.66 37.07 -71.94
CA ARG A 4 -5.88 36.63 -70.76
C ARG A 4 -6.83 36.33 -69.59
N ASP A 5 -7.40 35.15 -69.64
CA ASP A 5 -7.62 34.32 -68.45
C ASP A 5 -6.30 34.15 -67.69
N ARG A 6 -6.26 34.48 -66.39
CA ARG A 6 -5.35 33.84 -65.43
C ARG A 6 -6.03 33.72 -64.08
N LYS A 7 -6.48 32.50 -63.81
CA LYS A 7 -6.98 31.97 -62.54
C LYS A 7 -6.11 32.40 -61.34
N PRO A 8 -6.69 32.62 -60.15
CA PRO A 8 -5.92 32.62 -58.93
C PRO A 8 -5.34 31.21 -58.70
N SER A 9 -4.03 31.16 -58.49
CA SER A 9 -3.29 29.94 -58.13
C SER A 9 -3.83 29.41 -56.79
N SER A 10 -4.57 28.30 -56.87
CA SER A 10 -4.81 27.44 -55.71
C SER A 10 -3.52 26.67 -55.45
N HIS A 11 -2.61 27.27 -54.71
CA HIS A 11 -1.61 26.49 -53.98
C HIS A 11 -2.32 25.89 -52.76
N ALA A 12 -3.01 24.78 -53.00
CA ALA A 12 -3.22 23.80 -51.96
C ALA A 12 -1.83 23.41 -51.43
N HIS A 13 -1.45 23.91 -50.27
CA HIS A 13 -0.39 23.33 -49.47
C HIS A 13 -0.86 21.92 -49.12
N ALA A 14 -0.53 20.94 -49.97
CA ALA A 14 -0.53 19.55 -49.59
C ALA A 14 0.48 19.45 -48.44
N SER A 15 -0.05 19.37 -47.22
CA SER A 15 0.67 18.88 -46.06
C SER A 15 1.37 17.58 -46.47
N HIS A 16 2.67 17.63 -46.70
CA HIS A 16 3.50 16.45 -46.92
C HIS A 16 3.71 15.79 -45.55
N ALA A 17 2.65 15.25 -44.98
CA ALA A 17 2.77 14.38 -43.84
C ALA A 17 3.41 13.06 -44.32
N THR A 18 4.61 12.78 -43.85
CA THR A 18 5.28 11.50 -44.12
C THR A 18 4.47 10.40 -43.46
N PRO A 19 4.03 9.36 -44.19
CA PRO A 19 3.31 8.24 -43.60
C PRO A 19 4.23 7.51 -42.61
N ILE A 20 3.64 6.94 -41.57
CA ILE A 20 4.38 6.18 -40.56
C ILE A 20 5.20 5.04 -41.19
N SER A 21 6.45 4.90 -40.78
CA SER A 21 7.31 3.79 -41.19
C SER A 21 6.96 2.49 -40.43
N ALA A 22 7.26 1.34 -41.05
CA ALA A 22 7.05 0.06 -40.36
C ALA A 22 7.94 -0.08 -39.10
N GLU A 23 9.12 0.53 -39.11
CA GLU A 23 10.05 0.50 -37.97
C GLU A 23 9.52 1.31 -36.79
N THR A 24 8.99 2.52 -37.02
CA THR A 24 8.41 3.35 -35.97
C THR A 24 7.13 2.76 -35.39
N ALA A 25 6.28 2.15 -36.23
CA ALA A 25 5.11 1.42 -35.76
C ALA A 25 5.47 0.25 -34.83
N VAL A 26 6.52 -0.51 -35.16
CA VAL A 26 7.02 -1.63 -34.32
C VAL A 26 7.59 -1.13 -33.00
N GLU A 27 8.40 -0.06 -33.03
CA GLU A 27 8.96 0.51 -31.81
C GLU A 27 7.88 1.10 -30.89
N LEU A 28 6.90 1.80 -31.44
CA LEU A 28 5.77 2.32 -30.67
C LEU A 28 4.98 1.21 -29.96
N GLU A 29 4.66 0.11 -30.65
CA GLU A 29 3.94 -1.02 -30.04
C GLU A 29 4.78 -1.73 -28.97
N ARG A 30 6.10 -1.82 -29.19
CA ARG A 30 7.05 -2.33 -28.19
C ARG A 30 7.04 -1.46 -26.93
N LEU A 31 7.09 -0.14 -27.07
CA LEU A 31 7.06 0.80 -25.95
C LEU A 31 5.72 0.78 -25.22
N ARG A 32 4.59 0.74 -25.94
CA ARG A 32 3.25 0.58 -25.32
C ARG A 32 3.13 -0.71 -24.52
N THR A 33 3.66 -1.82 -25.05
CA THR A 33 3.72 -3.10 -24.32
C THR A 33 4.59 -2.98 -23.08
N ARG A 34 5.77 -2.35 -23.20
CA ARG A 34 6.67 -2.13 -22.06
C ARG A 34 6.02 -1.29 -20.96
N LEU A 35 5.31 -0.22 -21.32
CA LEU A 35 4.58 0.61 -20.37
C LEU A 35 3.50 -0.20 -19.64
N SER A 36 2.70 -0.97 -20.39
CA SER A 36 1.67 -1.85 -19.82
C SER A 36 2.24 -2.86 -18.83
N ASP A 37 3.40 -3.46 -19.14
CA ASP A 37 4.08 -4.41 -18.26
C ASP A 37 4.58 -3.74 -16.96
N VAL A 38 5.12 -2.52 -17.04
CA VAL A 38 5.60 -1.79 -15.85
C VAL A 38 4.41 -1.37 -14.97
N ILE A 39 3.32 -0.89 -15.56
CA ILE A 39 2.08 -0.56 -14.83
C ILE A 39 1.52 -1.81 -14.14
N PHE A 40 1.46 -2.95 -14.86
CA PHE A 40 1.05 -4.22 -14.28
C PHE A 40 1.92 -4.63 -13.10
N GLU A 41 3.23 -4.43 -13.19
CA GLU A 41 4.14 -4.76 -12.09
C GLU A 41 3.91 -3.89 -10.85
N ILE A 42 3.62 -2.60 -11.05
CA ILE A 42 3.25 -1.69 -9.96
C ILE A 42 1.95 -2.17 -9.31
N ASP A 43 0.89 -2.41 -10.09
CA ASP A 43 -0.39 -2.89 -9.60
C ASP A 43 -0.26 -4.25 -8.88
N ASP A 44 0.52 -5.19 -9.42
CA ASP A 44 0.75 -6.50 -8.76
C ASP A 44 1.44 -6.32 -7.41
N ILE A 45 2.40 -5.39 -7.33
CA ILE A 45 3.06 -5.11 -6.06
C ILE A 45 2.08 -4.45 -5.08
N GLU A 46 1.36 -3.42 -5.48
CA GLU A 46 0.49 -2.64 -4.59
C GLU A 46 -0.74 -3.43 -4.12
N LEU A 47 -1.40 -4.15 -5.03
CA LEU A 47 -2.71 -4.75 -4.79
C LEU A 47 -2.62 -6.22 -4.33
N GLN A 48 -1.52 -6.92 -4.60
CA GLN A 48 -1.38 -8.34 -4.24
C GLN A 48 -0.20 -8.60 -3.30
N ILE A 49 1.01 -8.18 -3.68
CA ILE A 49 2.22 -8.53 -2.95
C ILE A 49 2.32 -7.78 -1.62
N ASN A 50 2.12 -6.46 -1.62
CA ASN A 50 2.21 -5.64 -0.42
C ASN A 50 1.17 -6.04 0.65
N PRO A 51 -0.12 -6.27 0.31
CA PRO A 51 -1.08 -6.83 1.25
C PRO A 51 -0.69 -8.22 1.77
N ALA A 52 -0.10 -9.08 0.94
CA ALA A 52 0.42 -10.38 1.40
C ALA A 52 1.57 -10.21 2.41
N ILE A 53 2.52 -9.32 2.12
CA ILE A 53 3.64 -9.03 3.02
C ILE A 53 3.15 -8.43 4.34
N LYS A 54 2.23 -7.46 4.29
CA LYS A 54 1.63 -6.85 5.50
C LYS A 54 0.96 -7.91 6.38
N ARG A 55 0.25 -8.88 5.78
CA ARG A 55 -0.37 -9.99 6.51
C ARG A 55 0.66 -10.91 7.14
N ASP A 56 1.71 -11.27 6.42
CA ASP A 56 2.76 -12.14 6.94
C ASP A 56 3.55 -11.46 8.07
N TYR A 57 3.89 -10.19 7.88
CA TYR A 57 4.49 -9.34 8.92
C TYR A 57 3.63 -9.27 10.17
N ALA A 58 2.32 -9.07 10.00
CA ALA A 58 1.39 -8.98 11.11
C ALA A 58 1.48 -10.24 12.00
N VAL A 59 1.38 -11.41 11.38
CA VAL A 59 1.42 -12.70 12.08
C VAL A 59 2.78 -12.96 12.72
N LYS A 60 3.87 -12.70 12.00
CA LYS A 60 5.23 -13.07 12.43
C LYS A 60 5.82 -12.10 13.45
N ILE A 61 5.55 -10.81 13.34
CA ILE A 61 6.27 -9.75 14.07
C ILE A 61 5.34 -8.81 14.81
N ALA A 62 4.30 -8.27 14.16
CA ALA A 62 3.51 -7.18 14.74
C ALA A 62 2.79 -7.57 16.05
N CYS A 63 2.41 -8.84 16.22
CA CYS A 63 1.85 -9.32 17.48
C CYS A 63 2.80 -9.11 18.67
N PHE A 64 4.12 -9.31 18.48
CA PHE A 64 5.14 -9.10 19.51
C PHE A 64 5.47 -7.62 19.70
N GLU A 65 5.40 -6.80 18.66
CA GLU A 65 5.55 -5.34 18.78
C GLU A 65 4.41 -4.73 19.60
N ASN A 66 3.18 -5.19 19.38
CA ASN A 66 2.02 -4.79 20.17
C ASN A 66 2.17 -5.21 21.64
N ASP A 67 2.62 -6.44 21.90
CA ASP A 67 2.90 -6.93 23.25
C ASP A 67 3.97 -6.09 23.96
N LEU A 68 5.02 -5.69 23.21
CA LEU A 68 6.08 -4.83 23.73
C LEU A 68 5.55 -3.43 24.07
N LEU A 69 4.80 -2.81 23.17
CA LEU A 69 4.20 -1.49 23.39
C LEU A 69 3.28 -1.50 24.61
N LYS A 70 2.43 -2.52 24.72
CA LYS A 70 1.56 -2.74 25.88
C LYS A 70 2.38 -2.86 27.17
N ALA A 71 3.42 -3.68 27.18
CA ALA A 71 4.27 -3.87 28.36
C ALA A 71 4.99 -2.57 28.76
N ASP A 72 5.46 -1.77 27.80
CA ASP A 72 6.08 -0.46 28.08
C ASP A 72 5.09 0.52 28.71
N ILE A 73 3.87 0.64 28.15
CA ILE A 73 2.81 1.49 28.71
C ILE A 73 2.48 1.05 30.15
N GLU A 74 2.29 -0.24 30.40
CA GLU A 74 2.01 -0.77 31.74
C GLU A 74 3.16 -0.48 32.73
N ALA A 75 4.41 -0.66 32.30
CA ALA A 75 5.58 -0.39 33.14
C ALA A 75 5.70 1.10 33.49
N ARG A 76 5.45 2.00 32.52
CA ARG A 76 5.43 3.45 32.76
C ARG A 76 4.29 3.86 33.69
N ARG A 77 3.10 3.29 33.50
CA ARG A 77 1.94 3.53 34.38
C ARG A 77 2.25 3.08 35.81
N ALA A 78 2.82 1.90 36.01
CA ALA A 78 3.22 1.40 37.32
C ALA A 78 4.30 2.28 37.98
N LYS A 79 5.31 2.70 37.21
CA LYS A 79 6.35 3.63 37.69
C LYS A 79 5.75 4.96 38.15
N ARG A 80 4.81 5.50 37.38
CA ARG A 80 4.12 6.76 37.69
C ARG A 80 3.23 6.62 38.92
N LYS A 81 2.50 5.50 39.05
CA LYS A 81 1.71 5.15 40.23
C LYS A 81 2.56 5.19 41.50
N LEU A 82 3.71 4.49 41.48
CA LEU A 82 4.65 4.48 42.60
C LEU A 82 5.18 5.88 42.94
N ALA A 83 5.50 6.70 41.94
CA ALA A 83 6.02 8.05 42.16
C ALA A 83 5.00 8.96 42.86
N ILE A 84 3.73 8.93 42.46
CA ILE A 84 2.67 9.72 43.10
C ILE A 84 2.44 9.24 44.54
N ALA A 85 2.39 7.92 44.75
CA ALA A 85 2.21 7.33 46.07
C ALA A 85 3.36 7.69 47.03
N ARG A 86 4.61 7.58 46.57
CA ARG A 86 5.79 8.00 47.35
C ARG A 86 5.73 9.49 47.70
N ALA A 87 5.25 10.33 46.78
CA ALA A 87 5.10 11.75 47.04
C ALA A 87 4.04 12.06 48.11
N GLN A 88 2.91 11.33 48.14
CA GLN A 88 1.90 11.43 49.19
C GLN A 88 2.44 10.94 50.54
N ALA A 89 3.05 9.75 50.57
CA ALA A 89 3.63 9.18 51.78
C ALA A 89 4.70 10.11 52.40
N ASN A 90 5.57 10.70 51.58
CA ASN A 90 6.59 11.65 52.05
C ASN A 90 6.01 12.96 52.62
N ARG A 91 4.77 13.31 52.28
CA ARG A 91 4.04 14.44 52.88
C ARG A 91 3.27 14.04 54.14
N GLY A 92 3.30 12.76 54.54
CA GLY A 92 2.47 12.22 55.62
C GLY A 92 1.00 12.08 55.26
N GLU A 93 0.65 12.12 53.97
CA GLU A 93 -0.72 11.93 53.49
C GLU A 93 -1.04 10.44 53.32
N SER A 94 -2.28 10.05 53.59
CA SER A 94 -2.77 8.71 53.23
C SER A 94 -2.78 8.55 51.71
N ILE A 95 -2.34 7.39 51.22
CA ILE A 95 -2.32 7.08 49.79
C ILE A 95 -3.75 6.98 49.26
N ALA A 96 -4.20 7.99 48.52
CA ALA A 96 -5.53 8.06 47.93
C ALA A 96 -5.55 7.33 46.57
N GLU A 97 -5.74 6.02 46.59
CA GLU A 97 -5.64 5.16 45.40
C GLU A 97 -6.56 5.59 44.25
N ASP A 98 -7.82 5.93 44.54
CA ASP A 98 -8.79 6.35 43.52
C ASP A 98 -8.34 7.62 42.79
N LEU A 99 -7.74 8.57 43.51
CA LEU A 99 -7.22 9.81 42.92
C LEU A 99 -6.00 9.53 42.06
N ILE A 100 -5.12 8.61 42.50
CA ILE A 100 -3.97 8.19 41.71
C ILE A 100 -4.42 7.54 40.40
N GLU A 101 -5.39 6.61 40.44
CA GLU A 101 -5.88 5.94 39.24
C GLU A 101 -6.57 6.91 38.27
N SER A 102 -7.31 7.91 38.77
CA SER A 102 -7.89 8.95 37.90
C SER A 102 -6.82 9.76 37.18
N VAL A 103 -5.77 10.20 37.89
CA VAL A 103 -4.65 10.94 37.28
C VAL A 103 -3.93 10.07 36.24
N LEU A 104 -3.70 8.79 36.55
CA LEU A 104 -3.07 7.87 35.61
C LEU A 104 -3.93 7.62 34.37
N GLN A 105 -5.25 7.50 34.53
CA GLN A 105 -6.14 7.30 33.39
C GLN A 105 -6.09 8.49 32.44
N ASP A 106 -6.10 9.71 32.95
CA ASP A 106 -6.02 10.93 32.14
C ASP A 106 -4.65 11.08 31.48
N GLU A 107 -3.56 10.84 32.23
CA GLU A 107 -2.19 10.92 31.71
C GLU A 107 -1.97 9.89 30.59
N PHE A 108 -2.51 8.67 30.72
CA PHE A 108 -2.24 7.55 29.81
C PHE A 108 -3.29 7.28 28.74
N ALA A 109 -4.43 7.97 28.76
CA ALA A 109 -5.53 7.78 27.81
C ALA A 109 -5.07 7.86 26.34
N SER A 110 -4.19 8.80 25.99
CA SER A 110 -3.71 8.97 24.61
C SER A 110 -2.86 7.80 24.13
N TRP A 111 -2.00 7.25 25.00
CA TRP A 111 -1.20 6.07 24.69
C TRP A 111 -2.05 4.79 24.62
N GLU A 112 -3.03 4.63 25.51
CA GLU A 112 -3.97 3.50 25.47
C GLU A 112 -4.86 3.54 24.21
N ALA A 113 -5.30 4.73 23.79
CA ALA A 113 -6.05 4.92 22.56
C ALA A 113 -5.21 4.57 21.32
N SER A 114 -3.96 5.03 21.26
CA SER A 114 -3.04 4.70 20.17
C SER A 114 -2.76 3.20 20.09
N LEU A 115 -2.53 2.54 21.23
CA LEU A 115 -2.37 1.07 21.27
C LEU A 115 -3.61 0.35 20.74
N LYS A 116 -4.81 0.82 21.12
CA LYS A 116 -6.07 0.25 20.65
C LYS A 116 -6.23 0.40 19.14
N GLU A 117 -5.92 1.56 18.58
CA GLU A 117 -5.94 1.79 17.13
C GLU A 117 -4.98 0.86 16.40
N HIS A 118 -3.75 0.70 16.89
CA HIS A 118 -2.77 -0.25 16.35
C HIS A 118 -3.27 -1.71 16.40
N LEU A 119 -3.98 -2.10 17.47
CA LEU A 119 -4.57 -3.43 17.61
C LEU A 119 -5.78 -3.63 16.69
N ASP A 120 -6.65 -2.64 16.55
CA ASP A 120 -7.82 -2.71 15.66
C ASP A 120 -7.37 -2.80 14.20
N ASP A 121 -6.35 -2.03 13.80
CA ASP A 121 -5.73 -2.13 12.47
C ASP A 121 -5.07 -3.50 12.24
N TYR A 122 -4.52 -4.11 13.28
CA TYR A 122 -3.97 -5.46 13.24
C TYR A 122 -5.07 -6.52 13.08
N LEU A 123 -6.22 -6.37 13.76
CA LEU A 123 -7.31 -7.36 13.78
C LEU A 123 -8.24 -7.30 12.56
N LYS A 124 -8.45 -6.12 11.96
CA LYS A 124 -9.28 -5.99 10.75
C LYS A 124 -8.71 -6.71 9.53
N ARG A 125 -7.37 -6.76 9.41
CA ARG A 125 -6.68 -7.35 8.24
C ARG A 125 -6.83 -8.89 8.15
N PRO A 126 -6.86 -9.65 9.27
CA PRO A 126 -7.26 -11.06 9.29
C PRO A 126 -8.74 -11.32 8.97
N GLU A 127 -9.66 -10.44 9.36
CA GLU A 127 -11.10 -10.64 9.11
C GLU A 127 -11.43 -10.59 7.62
N GLU A 128 -10.78 -9.69 6.87
CA GLU A 128 -10.81 -9.66 5.40
C GLU A 128 -10.39 -11.03 4.80
N ARG A 129 -9.45 -11.74 5.43
CA ARG A 129 -8.99 -13.08 5.01
C ARG A 129 -10.04 -14.16 5.21
N ALA A 130 -10.89 -14.04 6.23
CA ALA A 130 -11.95 -15.01 6.49
C ALA A 130 -13.10 -14.87 5.49
N SER A 131 -13.33 -13.65 4.98
CA SER A 131 -14.33 -13.37 3.96
C SER A 131 -13.88 -13.67 2.52
N THR A 132 -12.58 -13.61 2.23
CA THR A 132 -12.08 -13.81 0.87
C THR A 132 -11.80 -15.29 0.58
N ARG A 133 -12.49 -15.85 -0.41
CA ARG A 133 -12.34 -17.24 -0.88
C ARG A 133 -10.88 -17.52 -1.25
N ALA A 134 -10.33 -18.65 -0.79
CA ALA A 134 -9.01 -19.09 -1.22
C ALA A 134 -9.02 -19.35 -2.75
N ILE A 135 -8.24 -18.56 -3.49
CA ILE A 135 -8.16 -18.61 -4.95
C ILE A 135 -7.26 -19.78 -5.37
N SER A 136 -7.66 -20.55 -6.37
CA SER A 136 -6.83 -21.64 -6.89
C SER A 136 -5.60 -21.11 -7.65
N THR A 137 -4.56 -21.93 -7.81
CA THR A 137 -3.37 -21.56 -8.60
C THR A 137 -3.67 -21.34 -10.08
N HIS A 138 -4.76 -21.94 -10.59
CA HIS A 138 -5.29 -21.68 -11.92
C HIS A 138 -5.90 -20.28 -11.99
N ASP A 139 -6.81 -19.98 -11.06
CA ASP A 139 -7.56 -18.73 -11.05
C ASP A 139 -6.64 -17.53 -10.78
N SER A 140 -5.58 -17.70 -9.98
CA SER A 140 -4.56 -16.65 -9.79
C SER A 140 -3.79 -16.32 -11.07
N ARG A 141 -3.44 -17.32 -11.89
CA ARG A 141 -2.78 -17.08 -13.19
C ARG A 141 -3.74 -16.42 -14.17
N GLU A 142 -4.98 -16.85 -14.19
CA GLU A 142 -6.01 -16.25 -15.03
C GLU A 142 -6.29 -14.79 -14.64
N LEU A 143 -6.39 -14.51 -13.34
CA LEU A 143 -6.56 -13.16 -12.79
C LEU A 143 -5.44 -12.22 -13.26
N LYS A 144 -4.18 -12.64 -13.12
CA LYS A 144 -3.03 -11.87 -13.61
C LYS A 144 -3.06 -11.64 -15.12
N ARG A 145 -3.46 -12.66 -15.89
CA ARG A 145 -3.59 -12.57 -17.35
C ARG A 145 -4.67 -11.55 -17.74
N LEU A 146 -5.84 -11.62 -17.11
CA LEU A 146 -6.96 -10.71 -17.37
C LEU A 146 -6.62 -9.28 -16.96
N HIS A 147 -5.99 -9.08 -15.81
CA HIS A 147 -5.57 -7.74 -15.36
C HIS A 147 -4.58 -7.10 -16.33
N ARG A 148 -3.56 -7.84 -16.78
CA ARG A 148 -2.62 -7.34 -17.80
C ARG A 148 -3.31 -6.96 -19.11
N LEU A 149 -4.28 -7.77 -19.55
CA LEU A 149 -5.08 -7.48 -20.74
C LEU A 149 -5.91 -6.20 -20.57
N LEU A 150 -6.51 -6.02 -19.39
CA LEU A 150 -7.31 -4.85 -19.04
C LEU A 150 -6.47 -3.58 -18.92
N ILE A 151 -5.25 -3.64 -18.36
CA ILE A 151 -4.31 -2.51 -18.34
C ILE A 151 -4.03 -2.05 -19.78
N LYS A 152 -3.63 -2.97 -20.67
CA LYS A 152 -3.31 -2.62 -22.06
C LYS A 152 -4.49 -1.95 -22.80
N ARG A 153 -5.72 -2.25 -22.39
CA ARG A 153 -6.95 -1.86 -23.10
C ARG A 153 -7.63 -0.64 -22.49
N LEU A 154 -7.56 -0.47 -21.18
CA LEU A 154 -8.34 0.51 -20.43
C LEU A 154 -7.49 1.57 -19.73
N HIS A 155 -6.19 1.34 -19.54
CA HIS A 155 -5.37 2.28 -18.77
C HIS A 155 -5.22 3.61 -19.54
N PRO A 156 -5.43 4.78 -18.89
CA PRO A 156 -5.41 6.09 -19.55
C PRO A 156 -4.06 6.39 -20.23
N ASP A 157 -2.96 5.92 -19.65
CA ASP A 157 -1.63 6.07 -20.25
C ASP A 157 -1.39 5.18 -21.50
N THR A 158 -2.24 4.17 -21.71
CA THR A 158 -2.13 3.24 -22.86
C THR A 158 -3.15 3.54 -23.96
N ASN A 159 -4.26 4.21 -23.64
CA ASN A 159 -5.34 4.48 -24.59
C ASN A 159 -5.75 5.97 -24.56
N ILE A 160 -5.36 6.70 -25.61
CA ILE A 160 -5.68 8.13 -25.77
C ILE A 160 -7.03 8.23 -26.49
N GLY A 161 -8.09 8.70 -25.81
CA GLY A 161 -9.35 9.08 -26.48
C GLY A 161 -10.69 8.61 -25.87
N HIS A 162 -10.71 7.88 -24.75
CA HIS A 162 -11.95 7.41 -24.11
C HIS A 162 -11.89 7.47 -22.57
N GLU A 163 -11.64 8.66 -22.02
CA GLU A 163 -11.16 8.81 -20.64
C GLU A 163 -12.17 8.34 -19.57
N GLU A 164 -13.43 8.78 -19.60
CA GLU A 164 -14.34 8.53 -18.47
C GLU A 164 -14.84 7.07 -18.33
N GLU A 165 -15.23 6.41 -19.43
CA GLU A 165 -15.72 5.03 -19.36
C GLU A 165 -14.59 4.03 -19.14
N CYS A 166 -13.44 4.20 -19.81
CA CYS A 166 -12.29 3.32 -19.63
C CYS A 166 -11.72 3.42 -18.21
N GLU A 167 -11.62 4.63 -17.65
CA GLU A 167 -11.18 4.83 -16.27
C GLU A 167 -12.09 4.12 -15.28
N ARG A 168 -13.41 4.25 -15.41
CA ARG A 168 -14.36 3.57 -14.53
C ARG A 168 -14.22 2.05 -14.58
N PHE A 169 -14.11 1.47 -15.76
CA PHE A 169 -13.91 0.02 -15.90
C PHE A 169 -12.52 -0.42 -15.41
N PHE A 170 -11.51 0.43 -15.54
CA PHE A 170 -10.18 0.15 -15.01
C PHE A 170 -10.15 0.15 -13.49
N LEU A 171 -10.82 1.11 -12.82
CA LEU A 171 -10.97 1.12 -11.36
C LEU A 171 -11.71 -0.14 -10.87
N LEU A 172 -12.77 -0.54 -11.59
CA LEU A 172 -13.48 -1.79 -11.28
C LEU A 172 -12.58 -3.02 -11.48
N ALA A 173 -11.73 -3.01 -12.50
CA ALA A 173 -10.74 -4.04 -12.75
C ALA A 173 -9.70 -4.13 -11.62
N GLN A 174 -9.19 -2.98 -11.15
CA GLN A 174 -8.25 -2.92 -10.03
C GLN A 174 -8.88 -3.45 -8.74
N ALA A 175 -10.13 -3.06 -8.43
CA ALA A 175 -10.84 -3.56 -7.25
C ALA A 175 -11.09 -5.08 -7.33
N ALA A 176 -11.45 -5.60 -8.51
CA ALA A 176 -11.58 -7.04 -8.72
C ALA A 176 -10.24 -7.76 -8.57
N TYR A 177 -9.16 -7.16 -9.07
CA TYR A 177 -7.82 -7.70 -8.94
C TYR A 177 -7.36 -7.75 -7.47
N GLU A 178 -7.50 -6.65 -6.72
CA GLU A 178 -7.19 -6.55 -5.30
C GLU A 178 -7.90 -7.61 -4.45
N ASN A 179 -9.21 -7.76 -4.66
CA ASN A 179 -10.03 -8.75 -3.94
C ASN A 179 -9.89 -10.17 -4.49
N GLY A 180 -9.23 -10.33 -5.64
CA GLY A 180 -9.12 -11.58 -6.36
C GLY A 180 -10.47 -12.17 -6.83
N ASP A 181 -11.40 -11.28 -7.16
CA ASP A 181 -12.71 -11.63 -7.73
C ASP A 181 -12.56 -11.94 -9.23
N ILE A 182 -12.35 -13.21 -9.53
CA ILE A 182 -12.19 -13.68 -10.91
C ILE A 182 -13.47 -13.52 -11.75
N ASP A 183 -14.65 -13.60 -11.13
CA ASP A 183 -15.92 -13.54 -11.84
C ASP A 183 -16.21 -12.09 -12.25
N LEU A 184 -15.98 -11.13 -11.35
CA LEU A 184 -16.03 -9.71 -11.70
C LEU A 184 -14.97 -9.37 -12.75
N MET A 185 -13.77 -9.93 -12.64
CA MET A 185 -12.70 -9.70 -13.63
C MET A 185 -13.09 -10.17 -15.04
N ARG A 186 -13.68 -11.37 -15.16
CA ARG A 186 -14.22 -11.89 -16.43
C ARG A 186 -15.38 -11.04 -16.95
N SER A 187 -16.25 -10.58 -16.07
CA SER A 187 -17.35 -9.68 -16.44
C SER A 187 -16.85 -8.35 -16.99
N VAL A 188 -15.84 -7.75 -16.37
CA VAL A 188 -15.23 -6.51 -16.87
C VAL A 188 -14.59 -6.76 -18.23
N GLU A 189 -13.83 -7.85 -18.39
CA GLU A 189 -13.20 -8.19 -19.67
C GLU A 189 -14.21 -8.36 -20.82
N ALA A 190 -15.30 -9.09 -20.58
CA ALA A 190 -16.38 -9.25 -21.56
C ALA A 190 -17.13 -7.94 -21.87
N ALA A 191 -17.39 -7.13 -20.85
CA ALA A 191 -18.07 -5.85 -21.02
C ALA A 191 -17.22 -4.84 -21.80
N THR A 192 -15.90 -4.99 -21.76
CA THR A 192 -14.95 -4.01 -22.30
C THR A 192 -14.26 -4.51 -23.57
N THR A 193 -14.69 -5.62 -24.17
CA THR A 193 -14.14 -6.15 -25.43
C THR A 193 -14.30 -5.17 -26.59
N HIS A 194 -15.36 -4.34 -26.57
CA HIS A 194 -15.61 -3.30 -27.57
C HIS A 194 -14.84 -1.99 -27.29
N LEU A 195 -14.29 -1.86 -26.08
CA LEU A 195 -13.52 -0.70 -25.63
C LEU A 195 -12.02 -0.96 -25.85
N GLY A 196 -11.26 0.07 -26.22
CA GLY A 196 -9.79 -0.02 -26.30
C GLY A 196 -9.22 -0.75 -27.52
N SER A 197 -9.99 -0.92 -28.60
CA SER A 197 -9.43 -1.21 -29.94
C SER A 197 -9.08 0.06 -30.74
N GLY A 198 -9.09 1.24 -30.12
CA GLY A 198 -9.19 2.49 -30.86
C GLY A 198 -8.48 3.68 -30.24
N GLY A 199 -7.30 3.50 -29.66
CA GLY A 199 -6.37 4.63 -29.65
C GLY A 199 -6.13 4.99 -31.11
N ARG A 200 -6.36 6.25 -31.52
CA ARG A 200 -6.12 6.68 -32.90
C ARG A 200 -4.68 6.28 -33.26
N ALA A 201 -4.54 5.35 -34.19
CA ALA A 201 -3.22 4.97 -34.66
C ALA A 201 -2.57 6.21 -35.29
N PRO A 202 -1.31 6.53 -34.97
CA PRO A 202 -0.63 7.63 -35.62
C PRO A 202 -0.62 7.39 -37.13
N GLU A 203 -1.11 8.36 -37.88
CA GLU A 203 -1.21 8.27 -39.35
C GLU A 203 0.09 8.78 -39.99
N THR A 204 0.84 9.60 -39.25
CA THR A 204 2.04 10.29 -39.71
C THR A 204 3.26 9.94 -38.86
N GLU A 205 4.44 10.03 -39.45
CA GLU A 205 5.71 9.77 -38.75
C GLU A 205 5.93 10.78 -37.61
N ASP A 206 5.56 12.04 -37.78
CA ASP A 206 5.69 13.08 -36.75
C ASP A 206 4.77 12.80 -35.55
N GLU A 207 3.54 12.35 -35.79
CA GLU A 207 2.62 11.91 -34.73
C GLU A 207 3.17 10.68 -33.99
N ALA A 208 3.69 9.69 -34.72
CA ALA A 208 4.29 8.50 -34.13
C ALA A 208 5.50 8.84 -33.25
N GLN A 209 6.37 9.74 -33.71
CA GLN A 209 7.56 10.15 -32.98
C GLN A 209 7.21 10.97 -31.73
N ALA A 210 6.19 11.84 -31.81
CA ALA A 210 5.68 12.55 -30.65
C ALA A 210 5.08 11.58 -29.62
N GLU A 211 4.34 10.56 -30.07
CA GLU A 211 3.78 9.54 -29.18
C GLU A 211 4.88 8.69 -28.52
N ILE A 212 5.90 8.26 -29.27
CA ILE A 212 7.08 7.57 -28.75
C ILE A 212 7.70 8.37 -27.60
N ALA A 213 7.91 9.68 -27.78
CA ALA A 213 8.47 10.54 -26.74
C ALA A 213 7.60 10.59 -25.48
N ILE A 214 6.27 10.67 -25.63
CA ILE A 214 5.32 10.66 -24.51
C ILE A 214 5.33 9.31 -23.79
N VAL A 215 5.25 8.20 -24.52
CA VAL A 215 5.26 6.85 -23.95
C VAL A 215 6.58 6.59 -23.21
N GLN A 216 7.71 7.02 -23.76
CA GLN A 216 9.00 6.90 -23.11
C GLN A 216 9.05 7.68 -21.78
N ALA A 217 8.59 8.93 -21.77
CA ALA A 217 8.52 9.72 -20.54
C ALA A 217 7.63 9.06 -19.47
N ARG A 218 6.50 8.48 -19.88
CA ARG A 218 5.61 7.70 -18.99
C ARG A 218 6.29 6.45 -18.43
N ILE A 219 7.04 5.73 -19.26
CA ILE A 219 7.84 4.57 -18.82
C ILE A 219 8.84 4.99 -17.75
N ASP A 220 9.57 6.08 -17.97
CA ASP A 220 10.59 6.54 -17.03
C ASP A 220 9.97 6.90 -15.67
N ILE A 221 8.82 7.59 -15.68
CA ILE A 221 8.05 7.90 -14.46
C ILE A 221 7.59 6.61 -13.76
N ALA A 222 7.02 5.67 -14.51
CA ALA A 222 6.53 4.41 -13.97
C ALA A 222 7.68 3.56 -13.38
N GLN A 223 8.83 3.53 -14.04
CA GLN A 223 10.03 2.86 -13.52
C GLN A 223 10.56 3.51 -12.24
N GLY A 224 10.54 4.84 -12.16
CA GLY A 224 10.87 5.57 -10.94
C GLY A 224 9.95 5.18 -9.78
N LYS A 225 8.63 5.14 -10.01
CA LYS A 225 7.65 4.67 -9.01
C LYS A 225 7.92 3.22 -8.60
N LEU A 226 8.14 2.33 -9.56
CA LEU A 226 8.44 0.92 -9.31
C LEU A 226 9.71 0.74 -8.48
N HIS A 227 10.75 1.54 -8.72
CA HIS A 227 11.98 1.52 -7.94
C HIS A 227 11.74 1.93 -6.47
N VAL A 228 10.99 3.01 -6.25
CA VAL A 228 10.61 3.46 -4.90
C VAL A 228 9.78 2.39 -4.21
N LEU A 229 8.81 1.80 -4.89
CA LEU A 229 7.94 0.76 -4.34
C LEU A 229 8.72 -0.47 -3.90
N LYS A 230 9.74 -0.89 -4.68
CA LYS A 230 10.60 -2.04 -4.34
C LYS A 230 11.61 -1.78 -3.23
N THR A 231 12.01 -0.52 -3.03
CA THR A 231 12.99 -0.15 -2.00
C THR A 231 12.34 0.32 -0.69
N SER A 232 11.03 0.55 -0.69
CA SER A 232 10.25 0.98 0.47
C SER A 232 9.48 -0.16 1.12
N ASN A 233 9.03 0.08 2.36
CA ASN A 233 8.11 -0.83 3.04
C ASN A 233 6.71 -0.72 2.42
N PRO A 234 5.97 -1.83 2.28
CA PRO A 234 6.28 -3.14 2.85
C PRO A 234 7.12 -4.05 1.93
N TYR A 235 7.34 -3.72 0.66
CA TYR A 235 8.02 -4.62 -0.28
C TYR A 235 9.42 -5.04 0.17
N ALA A 236 10.19 -4.10 0.73
CA ALA A 236 11.54 -4.34 1.26
C ALA A 236 11.59 -5.39 2.39
N LEU A 237 10.45 -5.70 3.04
CA LEU A 237 10.36 -6.73 4.09
C LEU A 237 10.17 -8.14 3.53
N LYS A 238 9.87 -8.29 2.23
CA LYS A 238 9.57 -9.58 1.61
C LYS A 238 10.65 -10.62 1.90
N GLU A 239 11.90 -10.31 1.54
CA GLU A 239 13.03 -11.22 1.71
C GLU A 239 13.35 -11.48 3.19
N LYS A 240 13.17 -10.47 4.05
CA LYS A 240 13.41 -10.59 5.49
C LYS A 240 12.40 -11.53 6.15
N LEU A 241 11.13 -11.45 5.76
CA LEU A 241 10.07 -12.29 6.33
C LEU A 241 10.18 -13.74 5.87
N ASP A 242 10.78 -14.00 4.71
CA ASP A 242 11.11 -15.35 4.23
C ASP A 242 12.31 -15.95 4.98
N ASP A 243 13.19 -15.12 5.55
CA ASP A 243 14.31 -15.56 6.38
C ASP A 243 13.84 -15.93 7.81
N ALA A 244 13.70 -17.23 8.05
CA ALA A 244 13.29 -17.76 9.34
C ALA A 244 14.26 -17.41 10.48
N GLN A 245 15.56 -17.25 10.21
CA GLN A 245 16.54 -16.88 11.22
C GLN A 245 16.34 -15.43 11.64
N TRP A 246 16.23 -14.52 10.68
CA TRP A 246 15.98 -13.11 10.96
C TRP A 246 14.67 -12.89 11.74
N VAL A 247 13.60 -13.61 11.35
CA VAL A 247 12.32 -13.57 12.08
C VAL A 247 12.51 -14.05 13.52
N ALA A 248 13.20 -15.18 13.73
CA ALA A 248 13.42 -15.73 15.06
C ALA A 248 14.23 -14.78 15.96
N GLU A 249 15.31 -14.18 15.44
CA GLU A 249 16.13 -13.19 16.15
C GLU A 249 15.31 -11.96 16.53
N THR A 250 14.53 -11.42 15.58
CA THR A 250 13.66 -10.26 15.80
C THR A 250 12.61 -10.54 16.88
N VAL A 251 11.93 -11.69 16.80
CA VAL A 251 10.94 -12.10 17.80
C VAL A 251 11.58 -12.30 19.17
N MET A 252 12.79 -12.83 19.23
CA MET A 252 13.51 -13.03 20.49
C MET A 252 13.87 -11.70 21.16
N ASP A 253 14.40 -10.72 20.41
CA ASP A 253 14.66 -9.35 20.90
C ASP A 253 13.38 -8.70 21.45
N LEU A 254 12.29 -8.76 20.69
CA LEU A 254 11.01 -8.21 21.11
C LEU A 254 10.51 -8.86 22.40
N LYS A 255 10.62 -10.18 22.53
CA LYS A 255 10.24 -10.91 23.75
C LYS A 255 11.12 -10.57 24.93
N GLU A 256 12.43 -10.42 24.74
CA GLU A 256 13.36 -10.05 25.80
C GLU A 256 13.05 -8.66 26.35
N ARG A 257 12.87 -7.68 25.47
CA ARG A 257 12.47 -6.31 25.83
C ARG A 257 11.11 -6.30 26.52
N THR A 258 10.15 -7.07 26.02
CA THR A 258 8.83 -7.21 26.64
C THR A 258 8.95 -7.76 28.06
N ALA A 259 9.78 -8.80 28.27
CA ALA A 259 10.04 -9.36 29.58
C ALA A 259 10.72 -8.35 30.52
N GLN A 260 11.63 -7.52 30.02
CA GLN A 260 12.25 -6.45 30.79
C GLN A 260 11.20 -5.43 31.27
N HIS A 261 10.30 -4.97 30.40
CA HIS A 261 9.22 -4.07 30.79
C HIS A 261 8.27 -4.71 31.80
N ARG A 262 7.90 -5.98 31.61
CA ARG A 262 7.06 -6.72 32.59
C ARG A 262 7.73 -6.83 33.96
N ARG A 263 9.03 -7.17 34.03
CA ARG A 263 9.79 -7.18 35.30
C ARG A 263 9.83 -5.80 35.95
N ALA A 264 10.02 -4.74 35.16
CA ALA A 264 10.00 -3.38 35.68
C ALA A 264 8.62 -2.98 36.24
N ARG A 265 7.54 -3.33 35.53
CA ARG A 265 6.17 -3.16 36.00
C ARG A 265 5.96 -3.86 37.34
N ASP A 266 6.30 -5.15 37.42
CA ASP A 266 6.10 -5.97 38.62
C ASP A 266 6.88 -5.38 39.81
N TYR A 267 8.15 -5.01 39.60
CA TYR A 267 8.95 -4.30 40.60
C TYR A 267 8.26 -3.03 41.12
N TYR A 268 7.74 -2.18 40.24
CA TYR A 268 7.08 -0.94 40.68
C TYR A 268 5.76 -1.18 41.42
N LEU A 269 5.03 -2.24 41.07
CA LEU A 269 3.79 -2.63 41.76
C LEU A 269 4.08 -3.23 43.14
N ASP A 270 5.11 -4.06 43.27
CA ASP A 270 5.53 -4.65 44.55
C ASP A 270 6.01 -3.56 45.53
N GLU A 271 6.79 -2.60 45.04
CA GLU A 271 7.21 -1.42 45.82
C GLU A 271 6.01 -0.56 46.25
N TYR A 272 5.01 -0.40 45.37
CA TYR A 272 3.78 0.33 45.70
C TYR A 272 2.97 -0.40 46.79
N GLY A 273 2.84 -1.73 46.69
CA GLY A 273 2.19 -2.56 47.70
C GLY A 273 2.87 -2.47 49.06
N SER A 274 4.21 -2.58 49.07
CA SER A 274 5.03 -2.44 50.28
C SER A 274 4.87 -1.08 50.95
N LEU A 275 4.79 0.00 50.15
CA LEU A 275 4.53 1.36 50.66
C LEU A 275 3.16 1.47 51.34
N LYS A 276 2.13 0.84 50.76
CA LYS A 276 0.76 0.81 51.30
C LYS A 276 0.69 0.05 52.63
N GLU A 277 1.38 -1.09 52.73
CA GLU A 277 1.44 -1.89 53.95
C GLU A 277 2.26 -1.23 55.07
N GLY A 278 3.33 -0.52 54.72
CA GLY A 278 4.17 0.23 55.66
C GLY A 278 3.44 1.45 56.26
N GLY A 279 2.60 2.13 55.48
CA GLY A 279 1.81 3.28 55.94
C GLY A 279 0.58 2.94 56.80
N CYS A 280 0.22 1.66 56.96
CA CYS A 280 -0.89 1.20 57.81
C CYS A 280 -0.47 0.79 59.24
N ARG A 281 0.82 0.91 59.60
CA ARG A 281 1.34 0.47 60.93
C ARG A 281 1.61 1.60 61.93
N GLU A 282 1.08 2.80 61.70
CA GLU A 282 1.15 3.93 62.66
C GLU A 282 -0.27 4.37 63.07
#